data_AF-A0A3P8K030-F1
#
_entry.id   AF-A0A3P8K030-F1
#
_cell.length_a   1.000
_cell.length_b   1.000
_cell.length_c   1.000
_cell.angle_alpha   90.00
_cell.angle_beta   90.00
_cell.angle_gamma   90.00
#
_symmetry.space_group_name_H-M   'P 1'
#
loop_
_entity.id
_entity.type
_entity.pdbx_description
1 polymer ?
#
loop_
_entity_poly.entity_id
_entity_poly.type
_entity_poly.pdbx_seq_one_letter_code
_entity_poly.pdbx_strand_id
1 'polypeptide(L)' 'MHRWPSGRRGLRSIGVVDRGDDGYVRVVPAWERGGGFTAAAERVHGLLAERGAP' A
#
# COMPACT_ATOMS: atom_id res chain seq x y z
N MET A 1 7.34 2.58 -7.84
CA MET A 1 8.72 2.04 -7.91
C MET A 1 9.70 3.20 -7.76
N HIS A 2 10.81 3.03 -7.04
CA HIS A 2 11.85 4.05 -6.87
C HIS A 2 13.22 3.52 -7.32
N ARG A 3 14.07 4.41 -7.82
CA ARG A 3 15.46 4.14 -8.19
C ARG A 3 16.38 4.97 -7.30
N TRP A 4 17.29 4.30 -6.60
CA TRP A 4 18.28 4.97 -5.74
C TRP A 4 19.54 5.39 -6.52
N PRO A 5 20.33 6.35 -5.98
CA PRO A 5 21.61 6.75 -6.56
C PRO A 5 22.60 5.59 -6.75
N SER A 6 22.51 4.55 -5.92
CA SER A 6 23.30 3.31 -6.06
C SER A 6 22.90 2.42 -7.24
N GLY A 7 21.91 2.82 -8.04
CA GLY A 7 21.38 2.02 -9.15
C GLY A 7 20.36 0.96 -8.73
N ARG A 8 20.21 0.68 -7.42
CA ARG A 8 19.19 -0.24 -6.91
C ARG A 8 17.78 0.26 -7.23
N ARG A 9 16.88 -0.66 -7.55
CA ARG A 9 15.44 -0.42 -7.70
C ARG A 9 14.69 -1.12 -6.59
N GLY A 10 13.54 -0.58 -6.22
CA GLY A 10 12.67 -1.22 -5.24
C GLY A 10 11.40 -0.43 -4.96
N LEU A 11 10.58 -1.00 -4.09
CA LEU A 11 9.38 -0.33 -3.59
C LEU A 11 9.75 0.68 -2.51
N ARG A 12 9.15 1.88 -2.62
CA ARG A 12 9.23 2.91 -1.58
C ARG A 12 8.01 2.86 -0.67
N SER A 13 6.84 2.62 -1.25
CA SER A 13 5.57 2.48 -0.55
C SER A 13 4.60 1.61 -1.34
N ILE A 14 3.62 1.08 -0.64
CA ILE A 14 2.41 0.44 -1.17
C ILE A 14 1.22 1.21 -0.58
N GLY A 15 0.34 1.71 -1.44
CA GLY A 15 -0.88 2.39 -1.04
C GLY A 15 -2.10 1.57 -1.41
N VAL A 16 -3.16 1.68 -0.60
CA VAL A 16 -4.48 1.13 -0.88
C VAL A 16 -5.41 2.28 -1.24
N VAL A 17 -6.26 2.05 -2.23
CA VAL A 17 -7.33 2.97 -2.58
C VAL A 17 -8.48 2.79 -1.61
N ASP A 18 -8.83 3.85 -0.89
CA ASP A 18 -9.94 3.92 0.05
C ASP A 18 -11.02 4.83 -0.54
N ARG A 19 -12.23 4.31 -0.67
CA ARG A 19 -13.41 5.08 -1.07
C ARG A 19 -14.12 5.49 0.21
N GLY A 20 -13.92 6.72 0.64
CA GLY A 20 -14.56 7.24 1.84
C GLY A 20 -16.06 7.44 1.63
N ASP A 21 -16.81 7.43 2.74
CA ASP A 21 -18.26 7.67 2.74
C ASP A 21 -18.61 9.12 2.37
N ASP A 22 -17.61 10.00 2.34
CA ASP A 22 -17.69 11.39 1.91
C ASP A 22 -17.64 11.56 0.37
N GLY A 23 -17.63 10.44 -0.37
CA GLY A 23 -17.60 10.43 -1.83
C GLY A 23 -16.20 10.66 -2.42
N TYR A 24 -15.17 10.80 -1.59
CA TYR A 24 -13.80 10.99 -2.04
C TYR A 24 -13.02 9.68 -2.12
N VAL A 25 -12.14 9.61 -3.10
CA VAL A 25 -11.16 8.53 -3.25
C VAL A 25 -9.83 9.01 -2.72
N ARG A 26 -9.22 8.25 -1.81
CA ARG A 26 -7.91 8.55 -1.23
C ARG A 26 -6.98 7.36 -1.42
N VAL A 27 -5.67 7.64 -1.47
CA VAL A 27 -4.65 6.59 -1.37
C VAL A 27 -4.09 6.65 0.04
N VAL A 28 -4.31 5.59 0.80
CA VAL A 28 -3.81 5.44 2.18
C VAL A 28 -2.58 4.55 2.15
N PRO A 29 -1.44 4.95 2.76
CA PRO A 29 -0.25 4.11 2.78
C PRO A 29 -0.51 2.87 3.63
N ALA A 30 -0.29 1.68 3.08
CA ALA A 30 -0.40 0.40 3.78
C ALA A 30 0.98 -0.16 4.17
N TRP A 31 2.02 0.21 3.44
CA TRP A 31 3.40 -0.14 3.75
C TRP A 31 4.36 0.95 3.25
N GLU A 32 5.40 1.24 4.03
CA GLU A 32 6.49 2.13 3.65
C GLU A 32 7.85 1.51 3.95
N ARG A 33 8.83 1.73 3.06
CA ARG A 33 10.17 1.15 3.22
C ARG A 33 10.88 1.54 4.53
N GLY A 34 10.63 2.75 5.02
CA GLY A 34 11.24 3.26 6.25
C GLY A 34 10.49 2.91 7.54
N GLY A 35 9.23 2.48 7.44
CA GLY A 35 8.34 2.32 8.60
C GLY A 35 7.61 0.97 8.68
N GLY A 36 7.70 0.13 7.64
CA GLY A 36 7.00 -1.14 7.57
C GLY A 36 5.51 -0.97 7.28
N PHE A 37 4.71 -1.93 7.75
CA PHE A 37 3.25 -1.91 7.61
C PHE A 37 2.60 -0.85 8.50
N THR A 38 1.55 -0.23 7.99
CA THR A 38 0.75 0.76 8.72
C THR A 38 -0.56 0.13 9.20
N ALA A 39 -1.42 0.91 9.86
CA ALA A 39 -2.79 0.50 10.20
C ALA A 39 -3.65 0.11 8.99
N ALA A 40 -3.28 0.50 7.76
CA ALA A 40 -3.99 0.13 6.55
C ALA A 40 -3.56 -1.23 5.97
N ALA A 41 -2.65 -1.96 6.62
CA ALA A 41 -2.22 -3.28 6.19
C ALA A 41 -3.39 -4.30 6.13
N GLU A 42 -4.31 -4.25 7.09
CA GLU A 42 -5.49 -5.13 7.12
C GLU A 42 -6.37 -4.97 5.87
N ARG A 43 -6.46 -3.75 5.30
CA ARG A 43 -7.18 -3.53 4.03
C ARG A 43 -6.50 -4.26 2.87
N VAL A 44 -5.16 -4.33 2.84
CA VAL A 44 -4.44 -5.11 1.82
C VAL A 44 -4.79 -6.59 1.96
N HIS A 45 -4.77 -7.11 3.19
CA HIS A 45 -5.13 -8.51 3.45
C HIS A 45 -6.56 -8.84 3.01
N GLY A 46 -7.53 -7.98 3.32
CA GLY A 46 -8.90 -8.14 2.83
C GLY A 46 -8.99 -8.19 1.30
N LEU A 47 -8.32 -7.26 0.60
CA LEU A 47 -8.29 -7.23 -0.87
C LEU A 47 -7.62 -8.46 -1.49
N LEU A 48 -6.60 -9.02 -0.83
CA LEU A 48 -5.93 -10.24 -1.26
C LEU A 48 -6.84 -11.45 -1.06
N ALA A 49 -7.52 -11.54 0.09
CA ALA A 49 -8.46 -12.60 0.40
C ALA A 49 -9.66 -12.62 -0.58
N GLU A 50 -10.22 -11.45 -0.91
CA GLU A 50 -11.27 -11.32 -1.95
C GLU A 50 -10.84 -11.89 -3.31
N ARG A 51 -9.53 -11.84 -3.60
CA ARG A 51 -8.94 -12.33 -4.86
C ARG A 51 -8.48 -13.78 -4.76
N GLY A 52 -8.71 -14.45 -3.63
CA GLY A 52 -8.24 -15.81 -3.37
C GLY A 52 -6.72 -15.94 -3.30
N ALA A 53 -6.01 -14.83 -3.03
CA ALA A 53 -4.58 -14.87 -2.76
C ALA A 53 -4.35 -15.28 -1.30
N PRO A 54 -3.46 -16.25 -1.02
CA PRO A 54 -3.16 -16.71 0.33
C PRO A 54 -2.44 -15.65 1.19
#